data_AF-A0A0F8X239-F1
#
_entry.id   AF-A0A0F8X239-F1
#
_cell.length_a   1.000
_cell.length_b   1.000
_cell.length_c   1.000
_cell.angle_alpha   90.00
_cell.angle_beta   90.00
_cell.angle_gamma   90.00
#
_symmetry.space_group_name_H-M   'P 1'
#
loop_
_entity.id
_entity.type
_entity.pdbx_description
1 polymer ?
#
loop_
_entity_poly.entity_id
_entity_poly.type
_entity_poly.pdbx_seq_one_letter_code
_entity_poly.pdbx_strand_id
1 'polypeptide(L)'
;ADILAVKTETASIQTETTALDILTKAAGDGDLAAIKVILDALTAAGAAKLALGATTMITGIVSWDNTNATTTVIYSSDITEATADHFNGRLFVPTSGALLGQYTDITDYALDAGEGKFTVTAMTEPPADNTTFVIL
;
A
#
# COMPACT_ATOMS: atom_id res chain seq x y z
N ALA A 1 -55.14 -29.61 -4.24
CA ALA A 1 -54.51 -28.30 -3.96
C ALA A 1 -52.99 -28.45 -3.90
N ASP A 2 -52.51 -29.49 -3.23
CA ASP A 2 -51.08 -29.69 -2.90
C ASP A 2 -50.16 -29.81 -4.12
N ILE A 3 -50.57 -30.56 -5.15
CA ILE A 3 -49.76 -30.71 -6.38
C ILE A 3 -49.60 -29.37 -7.13
N LEU A 4 -50.61 -28.49 -7.06
CA LEU A 4 -50.54 -27.19 -7.70
C LEU A 4 -49.58 -26.26 -6.95
N ALA A 5 -49.61 -26.28 -5.61
CA ALA A 5 -48.67 -25.55 -4.78
C ALA A 5 -47.22 -26.00 -5.01
N VAL A 6 -46.99 -27.31 -5.07
CA VAL A 6 -45.66 -27.88 -5.36
C VAL A 6 -45.15 -27.45 -6.73
N LYS A 7 -46.01 -27.39 -7.76
CA LYS A 7 -45.62 -26.90 -9.09
C LYS A 7 -45.24 -25.43 -9.08
N THR A 8 -45.97 -24.61 -8.35
CA THR A 8 -45.66 -23.17 -8.21
C THR A 8 -44.33 -22.96 -7.49
N GLU A 9 -44.10 -23.69 -6.41
CA GLU A 9 -42.84 -23.64 -5.66
C GLU A 9 -41.66 -24.14 -6.51
N THR A 10 -41.85 -25.25 -7.23
CA THR A 10 -40.83 -25.77 -8.16
C THR A 10 -40.50 -24.76 -9.25
N ALA A 11 -41.49 -24.04 -9.80
CA ALA A 11 -41.25 -22.98 -10.78
C ALA A 11 -40.48 -21.78 -10.21
N SER A 12 -40.77 -21.40 -8.95
CA SER A 12 -40.01 -20.35 -8.24
C SER A 12 -38.55 -20.78 -8.03
N ILE A 13 -38.35 -22.00 -7.51
CA ILE A 13 -37.03 -22.59 -7.30
C ILE A 13 -36.25 -22.66 -8.61
N GLN A 14 -36.91 -23.06 -9.70
CA GLN A 14 -36.28 -23.17 -11.02
C GLN A 14 -35.90 -21.79 -11.58
N THR A 15 -36.68 -20.76 -11.27
CA THR A 15 -36.36 -19.36 -11.60
C THR A 15 -35.15 -18.87 -10.81
N GLU A 16 -35.10 -19.12 -9.50
CA GLU A 16 -33.99 -18.74 -8.63
C GLU A 16 -32.69 -19.47 -8.98
N THR A 17 -32.77 -20.79 -9.25
CA THR A 17 -31.61 -21.57 -9.68
C THR A 17 -31.12 -21.14 -11.06
N THR A 18 -32.00 -20.73 -11.97
CA THR A 18 -31.59 -20.17 -13.27
C THR A 18 -30.91 -18.82 -13.10
N ALA A 19 -31.41 -17.94 -12.23
CA ALA A 19 -30.76 -16.67 -11.93
C ALA A 19 -29.37 -16.87 -11.31
N LEU A 20 -29.22 -17.86 -10.43
CA LEU A 20 -27.94 -18.25 -9.83
C LEU A 20 -26.99 -18.87 -10.86
N ASP A 21 -27.49 -19.70 -11.78
CA ASP A 21 -26.71 -20.32 -12.85
C ASP A 21 -26.23 -19.27 -13.87
N ILE A 22 -27.06 -18.27 -14.18
CA ILE A 22 -26.68 -17.09 -14.97
C ILE A 22 -25.57 -16.29 -14.27
N LEU A 23 -25.66 -16.11 -12.95
CA LEU A 23 -24.64 -15.41 -12.16
C LEU A 23 -23.31 -16.19 -12.09
N THR A 24 -23.35 -17.52 -12.20
CA THR A 24 -22.19 -18.40 -11.99
C THR A 24 -21.56 -18.98 -13.26
N LYS A 25 -22.27 -19.03 -14.40
CA LYS A 25 -21.80 -19.70 -15.65
C LYS A 25 -21.63 -18.80 -16.87
N ALA A 26 -21.61 -17.48 -16.71
CA ALA A 26 -21.07 -16.64 -17.76
C ALA A 26 -19.55 -16.84 -17.84
N ALA A 27 -19.10 -17.65 -18.80
CA ALA A 27 -17.76 -17.52 -19.34
C ALA A 27 -17.67 -16.14 -20.02
N GLY A 28 -17.28 -15.10 -19.28
CA GLY A 28 -17.08 -13.75 -19.81
C GLY A 28 -17.24 -12.62 -18.79
N ASP A 29 -18.47 -12.29 -18.39
CA ASP A 29 -18.79 -10.89 -18.04
C ASP A 29 -19.67 -10.70 -16.78
N GLY A 30 -19.72 -11.67 -15.86
CA GLY A 30 -20.42 -11.50 -14.56
C GLY A 30 -19.51 -10.92 -13.49
N ASP A 31 -19.99 -9.97 -12.67
CA ASP A 31 -19.22 -9.37 -11.56
C ASP A 31 -18.58 -10.43 -10.64
N LEU A 32 -19.29 -11.52 -10.38
CA LEU A 32 -18.78 -12.63 -9.55
C LEU A 32 -17.68 -13.45 -10.24
N ALA A 33 -17.75 -13.59 -11.57
CA ALA A 33 -16.69 -14.22 -12.35
C ALA A 33 -15.44 -13.34 -12.39
N ALA A 34 -15.59 -12.02 -12.57
CA ALA A 34 -14.49 -11.07 -12.49
C ALA A 34 -13.83 -11.06 -11.10
N ILE A 35 -14.62 -11.07 -10.02
CA ILE A 35 -14.14 -11.20 -8.65
C ILE A 35 -13.37 -12.51 -8.46
N LYS A 36 -13.88 -13.62 -8.99
CA LYS A 36 -13.20 -14.92 -8.93
C LYS A 36 -11.87 -14.90 -9.70
N VAL A 37 -11.82 -14.30 -10.88
CA VAL A 37 -10.60 -14.14 -11.66
C VAL A 37 -9.56 -13.31 -10.89
N ILE A 38 -9.98 -12.23 -10.22
CA ILE A 38 -9.12 -11.42 -9.36
C ILE A 38 -8.60 -12.23 -8.15
N LEU A 39 -9.46 -13.00 -7.49
CA LEU A 39 -9.09 -13.86 -6.35
C LEU A 39 -8.14 -15.00 -6.77
N ASP A 40 -8.40 -15.64 -7.91
CA ASP A 40 -7.55 -16.70 -8.45
C ASP A 40 -6.18 -16.12 -8.87
N ALA A 41 -6.13 -14.90 -9.41
CA ALA A 41 -4.89 -14.20 -9.73
C ALA A 41 -4.12 -13.78 -8.46
N LEU A 42 -4.84 -13.34 -7.42
CA LEU A 42 -4.29 -13.10 -6.08
C LEU A 42 -4.20 -14.42 -5.30
N THR A 43 -3.40 -15.34 -5.82
CA THR A 43 -3.09 -16.60 -5.11
C THR A 43 -2.56 -16.32 -3.71
N ALA A 44 -2.67 -17.29 -2.79
CA ALA A 44 -2.05 -17.19 -1.47
C ALA A 44 -0.55 -16.84 -1.55
N ALA A 45 0.15 -17.34 -2.58
CA ALA A 45 1.54 -17.00 -2.84
C ALA A 45 1.72 -15.55 -3.32
N GLY A 46 0.82 -15.03 -4.15
CA GLY A 46 0.80 -13.63 -4.58
C GLY A 46 0.57 -12.68 -3.41
N ALA A 47 -0.43 -12.98 -2.57
CA ALA A 47 -0.70 -12.24 -1.35
C ALA A 47 0.50 -12.25 -0.39
N ALA A 48 1.16 -13.40 -0.21
CA ALA A 48 2.36 -13.51 0.62
C ALA A 48 3.53 -12.67 0.07
N LYS A 49 3.75 -12.65 -1.25
CA LYS A 49 4.79 -11.83 -1.88
C LYS A 49 4.51 -10.33 -1.74
N LEU A 50 3.26 -9.92 -1.92
CA LEU A 50 2.85 -8.52 -1.71
C LEU A 50 3.03 -8.11 -0.25
N ALA A 51 2.60 -8.95 0.70
CA ALA A 51 2.80 -8.71 2.12
C ALA A 51 4.29 -8.58 2.46
N LEU A 52 5.13 -9.48 1.93
CA LEU A 52 6.58 -9.41 2.12
C LEU A 52 7.16 -8.09 1.57
N GLY A 53 6.80 -7.69 0.35
CA GLY A 53 7.24 -6.40 -0.21
C GLY A 53 6.74 -5.20 0.60
N ALA A 54 5.51 -5.28 1.15
CA ALA A 54 5.01 -4.24 2.05
C ALA A 54 5.83 -4.15 3.34
N THR A 55 6.29 -5.27 3.90
CA THR A 55 7.13 -5.26 5.12
C THR A 55 8.54 -4.70 4.93
N THR A 56 9.04 -4.61 3.70
CA THR A 56 10.37 -4.03 3.44
C THR A 56 10.35 -2.51 3.34
N MET A 57 9.17 -1.92 3.12
CA MET A 57 8.97 -0.48 3.03
C MET A 57 8.78 0.12 4.42
N ILE A 58 9.42 1.26 4.67
CA ILE A 58 9.27 2.01 5.93
C ILE A 58 8.63 3.34 5.60
N THR A 59 7.49 3.62 6.21
CA THR A 59 6.80 4.90 6.03
C THR A 59 7.32 5.91 7.04
N GLY A 60 7.43 7.18 6.64
CA GLY A 60 7.79 8.26 7.55
C GLY A 60 7.09 9.57 7.20
N ILE A 61 7.18 10.52 8.12
CA ILE A 61 6.70 11.90 7.94
C ILE A 61 7.84 12.85 8.29
N VAL A 62 8.14 13.78 7.39
CA VAL A 62 9.14 14.83 7.64
C VAL A 62 8.67 15.69 8.80
N SER A 63 9.52 15.82 9.81
CA SER A 63 9.30 16.62 11.02
C SER A 63 10.22 17.84 10.99
N TRP A 64 9.66 19.01 11.30
CA TRP A 64 10.44 20.23 11.57
C TRP A 64 10.41 20.63 13.06
N ASP A 65 10.06 19.70 13.97
CA ASP A 65 9.91 19.99 15.39
C ASP A 65 11.20 20.48 16.05
N ASN A 66 12.35 19.89 15.70
CA ASN A 66 13.66 20.29 16.22
C ASN A 66 14.43 21.16 15.23
N THR A 67 14.46 20.80 13.95
CA THR A 67 15.22 21.51 12.91
C THR A 67 14.55 21.33 11.55
N ASN A 68 14.43 22.42 10.79
CA ASN A 68 13.89 22.35 9.44
C ASN A 68 14.75 21.47 8.53
N ALA A 69 14.10 20.70 7.65
CA ALA A 69 14.79 19.95 6.62
C ALA A 69 15.51 20.89 5.64
N THR A 70 16.60 20.37 5.06
CA THR A 70 17.36 21.01 3.98
C THR A 70 17.32 20.14 2.74
N THR A 71 17.98 20.55 1.65
CA THR A 71 18.08 19.71 0.45
C THR A 71 18.87 18.42 0.67
N THR A 72 19.69 18.34 1.73
CA THR A 72 20.56 17.19 2.02
C THR A 72 20.29 16.54 3.37
N VAL A 73 19.40 17.08 4.19
CA VAL A 73 19.11 16.56 5.54
C VAL A 73 17.62 16.58 5.80
N ILE A 74 17.09 15.46 6.31
CA ILE A 74 15.68 15.25 6.60
C ILE A 74 15.56 14.72 8.03
N TYR A 75 14.55 15.19 8.75
CA TYR A 75 14.22 14.73 10.09
C TYR A 75 12.84 14.05 10.07
N SER A 76 12.68 13.00 10.87
CA SER A 76 11.44 12.22 10.98
C SER A 76 11.20 11.86 12.45
N SER A 77 10.10 12.34 13.04
CA SER A 77 9.79 12.08 14.45
C SER A 77 9.18 10.70 14.69
N ASP A 78 8.68 10.06 13.64
CA ASP A 78 8.10 8.71 13.65
C ASP A 78 9.13 7.60 13.39
N ILE A 79 10.37 7.94 13.01
CA ILE A 79 11.47 6.98 12.87
C ILE A 79 12.48 7.24 14.00
N THR A 80 12.57 6.29 14.93
CA THR A 80 13.39 6.41 16.16
C THR A 80 14.45 5.31 16.30
N GLU A 81 14.85 4.70 15.17
CA GLU A 81 15.91 3.69 15.15
C GLU A 81 17.22 4.27 15.69
N ALA A 82 17.80 3.64 16.72
CA ALA A 82 18.96 4.18 17.43
C ALA A 82 20.30 3.83 16.77
N THR A 83 20.30 2.81 15.89
CA THR A 83 21.51 2.33 15.23
C THR A 83 21.94 3.30 14.13
N ALA A 84 23.14 3.86 14.24
CA ALA A 84 23.74 4.64 13.17
C ALA A 84 23.84 3.80 11.89
N ASP A 85 23.77 4.45 10.73
CA ASP A 85 23.90 3.86 9.40
C ASP A 85 22.80 2.83 9.02
N HIS A 86 21.76 2.64 9.82
CA HIS A 86 20.76 1.58 9.62
C HIS A 86 20.05 1.66 8.26
N PHE A 87 19.93 2.86 7.69
CA PHE A 87 19.25 3.09 6.41
C PHE A 87 20.21 3.45 5.27
N ASN A 88 21.53 3.35 5.47
CA ASN A 88 22.49 3.71 4.43
C ASN A 88 22.33 2.82 3.19
N GLY A 89 22.33 3.45 2.02
CA GLY A 89 22.16 2.78 0.72
C GLY A 89 20.71 2.49 0.34
N ARG A 90 19.74 2.82 1.20
CA ARG A 90 18.31 2.81 0.85
C ARG A 90 17.89 4.08 0.11
N LEU A 91 16.71 4.06 -0.49
CA LEU A 91 16.14 5.21 -1.18
C LEU A 91 15.11 5.93 -0.32
N PHE A 92 15.23 7.25 -0.22
CA PHE A 92 14.18 8.14 0.29
C PHE A 92 13.26 8.55 -0.86
N VAL A 93 11.95 8.37 -0.67
CA VAL A 93 10.93 8.59 -1.69
C VAL A 93 9.76 9.42 -1.13
N PRO A 94 9.69 10.73 -1.40
CA PRO A 94 8.52 11.54 -1.09
C PRO A 94 7.25 11.00 -1.75
N THR A 95 6.19 10.86 -0.97
CA THR A 95 4.86 10.44 -1.43
C THR A 95 3.83 11.56 -1.38
N SER A 96 4.25 12.77 -0.98
CA SER A 96 3.46 14.01 -1.05
C SER A 96 4.38 15.23 -1.18
N GLY A 97 3.80 16.43 -1.21
CA GLY A 97 4.53 17.70 -1.29
C GLY A 97 5.10 18.00 -2.67
N ALA A 98 5.95 19.03 -2.74
CA ALA A 98 6.52 19.52 -4.00
C ALA A 98 7.58 18.56 -4.60
N LEU A 99 8.16 17.70 -3.76
CA LEU A 99 9.13 16.69 -4.17
C LEU A 99 8.49 15.36 -4.63
N LEU A 100 7.16 15.28 -4.76
CA LEU A 100 6.46 14.08 -5.20
C LEU A 100 7.03 13.58 -6.55
N GLY A 101 7.46 12.31 -6.58
CA GLY A 101 8.04 11.68 -7.77
C GLY A 101 9.55 11.87 -7.92
N GLN A 102 10.21 12.60 -7.01
CA GLN A 102 11.67 12.54 -6.85
C GLN A 102 12.07 11.31 -6.02
N TYR A 103 13.31 10.87 -6.21
CA TYR A 103 13.96 9.82 -5.42
C TYR A 103 15.39 10.28 -5.12
N THR A 104 15.90 9.98 -3.92
CA THR A 104 17.29 10.24 -3.55
C THR A 104 17.82 9.14 -2.64
N ASP A 105 19.12 8.88 -2.67
CA ASP A 105 19.78 7.89 -1.83
C ASP A 105 20.07 8.45 -0.43
N ILE A 106 19.93 7.58 0.58
CA ILE A 106 20.32 7.84 1.96
C ILE A 106 21.80 7.50 2.10
N THR A 107 22.62 8.51 2.32
CA THR A 107 24.09 8.38 2.45
C THR A 107 24.54 8.21 3.88
N ASP A 108 23.73 8.67 4.85
CA ASP A 108 24.00 8.54 6.29
C ASP A 108 22.68 8.57 7.08
N TYR A 109 22.68 7.95 8.25
CA TYR A 109 21.58 7.98 9.21
C TYR A 109 22.09 7.99 10.65
N ALA A 110 21.49 8.85 11.48
CA ALA A 110 21.66 8.81 12.92
C ALA A 110 20.36 9.19 13.64
N LEU A 111 20.21 8.75 14.88
CA LEU A 111 19.20 9.30 15.77
C LEU A 111 19.71 10.62 16.36
N ASP A 112 18.99 11.72 16.11
CA ASP A 112 19.35 13.07 16.58
C ASP A 112 18.21 13.64 17.42
N ALA A 113 18.47 13.91 18.70
CA ALA A 113 17.47 14.40 19.67
C ALA A 113 16.16 13.57 19.75
N GLY A 114 16.19 12.29 19.37
CA GLY A 114 15.02 11.41 19.36
C GLY A 114 14.28 11.36 18.01
N GLU A 115 14.75 12.07 16.99
CA GLU A 115 14.24 12.01 15.63
C GLU A 115 15.25 11.31 14.70
N GLY A 116 14.74 10.59 13.71
CA GLY A 116 15.57 10.01 12.66
C GLY A 116 16.11 11.11 11.77
N LYS A 117 17.43 11.28 11.74
CA LYS A 117 18.14 12.22 10.88
C LYS A 117 18.75 11.48 9.71
N PHE A 118 18.23 11.77 8.52
CA PHE A 118 18.71 11.21 7.26
C PHE A 118 19.55 12.24 6.54
N THR A 119 20.75 11.84 6.11
CA THR A 119 21.52 12.60 5.11
C THR A 119 21.29 11.95 3.76
N VAL A 120 20.95 12.76 2.77
CA VAL A 120 20.64 12.30 1.41
C VAL A 120 21.45 13.06 0.36
N THR A 121 21.56 12.48 -0.83
CA THR A 121 22.00 13.27 -1.99
C THR A 121 21.02 14.43 -2.23
N ALA A 122 21.55 15.59 -2.59
CA ALA A 122 20.79 16.83 -2.66
C ALA A 122 19.53 16.72 -3.55
N MET A 123 18.38 17.04 -2.97
CA MET A 123 17.09 17.20 -3.67
C MET A 123 16.98 18.57 -4.33
N THR A 124 15.93 18.79 -5.15
CA THR A 124 15.74 20.08 -5.85
C THR A 124 15.36 21.23 -4.91
N GLU A 125 14.73 20.90 -3.78
CA GLU A 125 14.33 21.82 -2.71
C GLU A 125 14.21 21.04 -1.38
N PRO A 126 14.20 21.69 -0.20
CA PRO A 126 13.94 20.99 1.04
C PRO A 126 12.48 20.49 1.12
N PRO A 127 12.23 19.29 1.65
CA PRO A 127 10.86 18.83 1.88
C PRO A 127 10.19 19.70 2.95
N ALA A 128 8.95 20.08 2.73
CA ALA A 128 8.15 20.80 3.71
C ALA A 128 7.84 19.92 4.93
N ASP A 129 7.53 20.56 6.06
CA ASP A 129 7.00 19.87 7.23
C ASP A 129 5.75 19.04 6.88
N ASN A 130 5.58 17.90 7.53
CA ASN A 130 4.52 16.93 7.28
C ASN A 130 4.51 16.30 5.87
N THR A 131 5.60 16.41 5.10
CA THR A 131 5.76 15.65 3.86
C THR A 131 5.83 14.16 4.19
N THR A 132 4.91 13.37 3.65
CA THR A 132 4.95 11.91 3.77
C THR A 132 5.99 11.31 2.83
N PHE A 133 6.62 10.21 3.26
CA PHE A 133 7.60 9.51 2.44
C PHE A 133 7.62 8.00 2.72
N VAL A 134 8.32 7.26 1.87
CA VAL A 134 8.71 5.87 2.11
C VAL A 134 10.21 5.69 1.92
N ILE A 135 10.79 4.78 2.67
CA ILE A 135 12.15 4.28 2.51
C ILE A 135 12.07 2.88 1.88
N LEU A 136 12.83 2.66 0.81
CA LEU A 136 12.97 1.40 0.08
C LEU A 136 14.36 0.82 0.30
#